data_AF-A0A917VUJ5-F1
#
_entry.id   AF-A0A917VUJ5-F1
#
_cell.length_a   1.000
_cell.length_b   1.000
_cell.length_c   1.000
_cell.angle_alpha   90.00
_cell.angle_beta   90.00
_cell.angle_gamma   90.00
#
_symmetry.space_group_name_H-M   'P 1'
#
loop_
_entity.id
_entity.type
_entity.pdbx_description
1 polymer ?
#
loop_
_entity_poly.entity_id
_entity_poly.type
_entity_poly.pdbx_seq_one_letter_code
_entity_poly.pdbx_strand_id
1 'polypeptide(L)'
;MYSQDSISGHRRGRPEPTAEMLSGLACLICGTDYRSAPDADVRVVSHRDGKQLVACRGVCARMASGSATGLDETPLPLAERMHRHQADRS
;
A
#
# COMPACT_ATOMS: atom_id res chain seq x y z
N MET A 1 12.10 -19.65 28.22
CA MET A 1 12.25 -18.94 26.94
C MET A 1 10.85 -18.60 26.46
N TYR A 2 10.51 -17.31 26.38
CA TYR A 2 9.19 -16.87 25.92
C TYR A 2 9.18 -16.92 24.39
N SER A 3 8.52 -17.92 23.81
CA SER A 3 8.21 -17.98 22.38
C SER A 3 7.17 -16.91 22.07
N GLN A 4 7.58 -15.92 21.29
CA GLN A 4 6.68 -14.93 20.72
C GLN A 4 5.98 -15.58 19.53
N ASP A 5 4.91 -16.33 19.82
CA ASP A 5 4.05 -16.87 18.78
C ASP A 5 3.50 -15.71 17.94
N SER A 6 3.84 -15.77 16.67
CA SER A 6 3.62 -14.72 15.69
C SER A 6 2.13 -14.42 15.57
N ILE A 7 1.78 -13.14 15.65
CA ILE A 7 0.43 -12.63 15.41
C ILE A 7 0.12 -12.84 13.92
N SER A 8 -0.26 -14.08 13.56
CA SER A 8 -0.78 -14.50 12.26
C SER A 8 -2.31 -14.52 12.28
N GLY A 9 -2.92 -13.58 13.01
CA GLY A 9 -4.38 -13.40 13.09
C GLY A 9 -4.85 -12.29 12.16
N HIS A 10 -5.88 -12.57 11.34
CA HIS A 10 -6.74 -11.63 10.58
C HIS A 10 -6.52 -11.43 9.07
N ARG A 11 -5.98 -12.38 8.31
CA ARG A 11 -6.04 -12.35 6.82
C ARG A 11 -7.08 -13.30 6.18
N ARG A 12 -8.11 -13.73 6.90
CA ARG A 12 -9.21 -14.53 6.31
C ARG A 12 -10.40 -13.62 5.98
N GLY A 13 -10.45 -13.11 4.76
CA GLY A 13 -11.63 -12.39 4.24
C GLY A 13 -11.33 -11.14 3.42
N ARG A 14 -10.07 -10.71 3.33
CA ARG A 14 -9.72 -9.59 2.45
C ARG A 14 -9.59 -10.08 1.01
N PRO A 15 -10.31 -9.49 0.05
CA PRO A 15 -10.11 -9.80 -1.36
C PRO A 15 -8.66 -9.60 -1.76
N GLU A 16 -8.20 -10.35 -2.76
CA GLU A 16 -6.85 -10.17 -3.29
C GLU A 16 -6.67 -8.72 -3.77
N PRO A 17 -5.49 -8.12 -3.52
CA PRO A 17 -5.21 -6.74 -3.93
C PRO A 17 -5.26 -6.62 -5.45
N THR A 18 -5.95 -5.59 -5.95
CA THR A 18 -6.07 -5.36 -7.40
C THR A 18 -4.75 -4.89 -8.01
N ALA A 19 -4.63 -4.93 -9.34
CA ALA A 19 -3.45 -4.44 -10.05
C ALA A 19 -3.15 -2.97 -9.75
N GLU A 20 -4.18 -2.15 -9.56
CA GLU A 20 -4.06 -0.74 -9.19
C GLU A 20 -3.49 -0.60 -7.77
N MET A 21 -3.96 -1.41 -6.82
CA MET A 21 -3.41 -1.43 -5.45
C MET A 21 -1.94 -1.87 -5.45
N LEU A 22 -1.59 -2.88 -6.24
CA LEU A 22 -0.23 -3.39 -6.37
C LEU A 22 0.71 -2.41 -7.09
N SER A 23 0.16 -1.59 -7.98
CA SER A 23 0.89 -0.50 -8.65
C SER A 23 0.91 0.80 -7.84
N GLY A 24 0.34 0.76 -6.64
CA GLY A 24 0.22 1.90 -5.73
C GLY A 24 -0.68 3.03 -6.26
N LEU A 25 -1.55 2.77 -7.22
CA LEU A 25 -2.54 3.75 -7.72
C LEU A 25 -3.76 3.87 -6.81
N ALA A 26 -4.04 2.82 -6.03
CA ALA A 26 -5.08 2.81 -5.03
C ALA A 26 -4.53 2.49 -3.64
N CYS A 27 -5.19 2.99 -2.60
CA CYS A 27 -4.88 2.60 -1.23
C CYS A 27 -5.06 1.10 -1.06
N LEU A 28 -4.00 0.43 -0.58
CA LEU A 28 -4.05 -1.00 -0.35
C LEU A 28 -5.28 -1.36 0.49
N ILE A 29 -5.55 -0.60 1.57
CA ILE A 29 -6.61 -0.90 2.55
C ILE A 29 -8.03 -0.49 2.12
N CYS A 30 -8.25 0.79 1.82
CA CYS A 30 -9.60 1.33 1.59
C CYS A 30 -9.96 1.46 0.11
N GLY A 31 -9.04 1.15 -0.81
CA GLY A 31 -9.27 1.22 -2.24
C GLY A 31 -9.40 2.64 -2.82
N THR A 32 -9.15 3.68 -2.03
CA THR A 32 -9.14 5.06 -2.54
C THR A 32 -8.20 5.20 -3.73
N ASP A 33 -8.75 5.60 -4.87
CA ASP A 33 -7.99 5.86 -6.08
C ASP A 33 -7.31 7.24 -6.00
N TYR A 34 -5.98 7.23 -5.95
CA TYR A 34 -5.19 8.46 -5.81
C TYR A 34 -5.21 9.34 -7.06
N ARG A 35 -5.59 8.78 -8.22
CA ARG A 35 -5.76 9.56 -9.46
C ARG A 35 -6.94 10.53 -9.35
N SER A 36 -7.90 10.21 -8.50
CA SER A 36 -9.09 11.03 -8.24
C SER A 36 -9.00 11.79 -6.90
N ALA A 37 -7.91 11.61 -6.15
CA ALA A 37 -7.69 12.20 -4.82
C ALA A 37 -6.24 12.71 -4.69
N PRO A 38 -5.87 13.78 -5.41
CA PRO A 38 -4.50 14.29 -5.44
C PRO A 38 -4.00 14.80 -4.08
N ASP A 39 -4.92 15.23 -3.20
CA ASP A 39 -4.61 15.72 -1.85
C ASP A 39 -4.46 14.59 -0.80
N ALA A 40 -4.60 13.32 -1.20
CA ALA A 40 -4.47 12.21 -0.27
C ALA A 40 -3.01 12.08 0.23
N ASP A 41 -2.81 12.06 1.55
CA ASP A 41 -1.50 11.80 2.15
C ASP A 41 -1.15 10.30 2.05
N VAL A 42 -0.37 9.96 1.02
CA VAL A 42 0.04 8.59 0.68
C VAL A 42 1.34 8.22 1.40
N ARG A 43 1.40 7.01 1.97
CA ARG A 43 2.58 6.47 2.66
C ARG A 43 2.98 5.11 2.11
N VAL A 44 4.28 4.86 2.02
CA VAL A 44 4.82 3.53 1.71
C VAL A 44 4.59 2.64 2.93
N VAL A 45 4.06 1.44 2.73
CA VAL A 45 3.73 0.51 3.83
C VAL A 45 4.47 -0.81 3.73
N SER A 46 4.89 -1.19 2.52
CA SER A 46 5.67 -2.40 2.26
C SER A 46 6.15 -2.40 0.81
N HIS A 47 6.99 -3.37 0.46
CA HIS A 47 7.39 -3.63 -0.91
C HIS A 47 6.87 -4.98 -1.37
N ARG A 48 6.57 -5.09 -2.67
CA ARG A 48 6.24 -6.36 -3.32
C ARG A 48 6.71 -6.32 -4.77
N ASP A 49 7.45 -7.34 -5.19
CA ASP A 49 7.93 -7.49 -6.58
C ASP A 49 8.67 -6.23 -7.10
N GLY A 50 9.46 -5.60 -6.22
CA GLY A 50 10.18 -4.35 -6.53
C GLY A 50 9.31 -3.09 -6.62
N LYS A 51 8.00 -3.20 -6.34
CA LYS A 51 7.04 -2.08 -6.34
C LYS A 51 6.74 -1.63 -4.90
N GLN A 52 6.55 -0.32 -4.72
CA GLN A 52 6.08 0.27 -3.47
C GLN A 52 4.58 0.02 -3.31
N LEU A 53 4.19 -0.68 -2.24
CA LEU A 53 2.79 -0.73 -1.81
C LEU A 53 2.52 0.46 -0.90
N VAL A 54 1.37 1.09 -1.10
CA VAL A 54 1.02 2.34 -0.41
C VAL A 54 -0.36 2.31 0.23
N ALA A 55 -0.54 3.12 1.26
CA ALA A 55 -1.82 3.34 1.93
C ALA A 55 -1.97 4.79 2.36
N CYS A 56 -3.21 5.23 2.61
CA CYS A 56 -3.46 6.52 3.23
C CYS A 56 -2.81 6.58 4.63
N ARG A 57 -2.29 7.75 5.01
CA ARG A 57 -1.80 7.99 6.38
C ARG A 57 -2.87 7.68 7.43
N GLY A 58 -2.43 7.30 8.63
CA GLY A 58 -3.31 7.03 9.76
C GLY A 58 -3.75 5.57 9.81
N VAL A 59 -5.06 5.32 9.79
CA VAL A 59 -5.62 3.99 10.02
C VAL A 59 -5.23 3.01 8.91
N CYS A 60 -5.22 3.43 7.65
CA CYS A 60 -4.86 2.55 6.54
C CYS A 60 -3.38 2.14 6.61
N ALA A 61 -2.47 3.08 6.83
CA ALA A 61 -1.06 2.77 7.06
C ALA A 61 -0.87 1.83 8.26
N ARG A 62 -1.53 2.12 9.40
CA ARG A 62 -1.46 1.27 10.59
C ARG A 62 -1.95 -0.16 10.32
N MET A 63 -3.05 -0.33 9.59
CA MET A 63 -3.56 -1.65 9.23
C MET A 63 -2.64 -2.40 8.26
N ALA A 64 -1.92 -1.69 7.39
CA ALA A 64 -1.06 -2.31 6.38
C ALA A 64 0.34 -2.67 6.91
N SER A 65 0.95 -1.81 7.72
CA SER A 65 2.34 -1.95 8.17
C SER A 65 2.54 -1.96 9.69
N GLY A 66 1.48 -1.77 10.49
CA GLY A 66 1.58 -1.54 11.93
C GLY A 66 1.92 -0.10 12.32
N SER A 67 2.31 0.76 11.36
CA SER A 67 2.68 2.16 11.59
C SER A 67 1.67 3.12 10.96
N ALA A 68 1.19 4.11 11.73
CA ALA A 68 0.28 5.12 11.21
C ALA A 68 0.92 6.08 10.19
N THR A 69 2.26 6.14 10.15
CA THR A 69 3.02 6.97 9.22
C THR A 69 3.61 6.19 8.06
N GLY A 70 3.46 4.85 8.05
CA GLY A 70 4.13 3.98 7.08
C GLY A 70 5.61 3.78 7.41
N LEU A 71 6.36 3.34 6.40
CA LEU A 71 7.82 3.29 6.38
C LEU A 71 8.39 4.70 6.23
N ASP A 72 9.63 4.90 6.69
CA ASP A 72 10.37 6.16 6.51
C ASP A 72 10.94 6.28 5.09
N GLU A 73 10.04 6.24 4.12
CA GLU A 73 10.34 6.27 2.71
C GLU A 73 9.36 7.19 1.99
N THR A 74 9.88 7.90 1.00
CA THR A 74 9.05 8.76 0.16
C THR A 74 8.39 7.91 -0.93
N PRO A 75 7.05 7.96 -1.07
CA PRO A 75 6.38 7.30 -2.18
C PRO A 75 6.81 7.90 -3.52
N LEU A 76 6.96 7.07 -4.53
CA LEU A 76 7.16 7.54 -5.89
C LEU A 76 6.02 8.50 -6.31
N PRO A 77 6.32 9.54 -7.10
CA PRO A 77 5.31 10.45 -7.63
C PRO A 77 4.18 9.69 -8.32
N LEU A 78 2.95 10.21 -8.24
CA LEU A 78 1.78 9.54 -8.83
C LEU A 78 1.95 9.31 -10.33
N ALA A 79 2.49 10.29 -11.06
CA ALA A 79 2.76 10.17 -12.49
C ALA A 79 3.73 9.01 -12.81
N GLU A 80 4.76 8.82 -12.00
CA GLU A 80 5.73 7.72 -12.15
C GLU A 80 5.07 6.36 -11.88
N ARG A 81 4.23 6.26 -10.83
CA ARG A 81 3.45 5.05 -10.55
C ARG A 81 2.50 4.70 -11.69
N MET A 82 1.84 5.71 -12.28
CA MET A 82 0.96 5.52 -13.45
C MET A 82 1.74 5.07 -14.69
N HIS A 83 2.92 5.62 -14.91
CA HIS A 83 3.77 5.22 -16.03
C HIS A 83 4.20 3.75 -15.92
N ARG A 84 4.68 3.33 -14.74
CA ARG A 84 5.05 1.93 -14.46
C ARG A 84 3.87 0.96 -14.59
N HIS A 85 2.69 1.35 -14.12
CA HIS A 85 1.48 0.53 -14.28
C HIS A 85 1.11 0.30 -15.75
N GLN A 86 1.27 1.33 -16.59
CA GLN A 86 1.02 1.20 -18.03
C GLN A 86 2.06 0.30 -18.71
N ALA A 87 3.34 0.44 -18.34
CA ALA A 87 4.42 -0.40 -18.87
C ALA A 87 4.30 -1.88 -18.46
N ASP A 88 3.71 -2.18 -17.30
CA ASP A 88 3.46 -3.56 -16.84
C ASP A 88 2.31 -4.24 -17.61
N ARG A 89 1.49 -3.46 -18.33
CA ARG A 89 0.32 -3.93 -19.09
C ARG A 89 0.57 -4.07 -20.59
N SER A 90 1.70 -3.57 -21.08
CA SER A 90 2.16 -3.67 -22.48
C SER A 90 3.04 -4.89 -22.68
#